data_AF-A0A4J2A540-F1
#
_entry.id   AF-A0A4J2A540-F1
#
_cell.length_a   1.000
_cell.length_b   1.000
_cell.length_c   1.000
_cell.angle_alpha   90.00
_cell.angle_beta   90.00
_cell.angle_gamma   90.00
#
_symmetry.space_group_name_H-M   'P 1'
#
loop_
_entity.id
_entity.type
_entity.pdbx_description
1 polymer ?
#
loop_
_entity_poly.entity_id
_entity_poly.type
_entity_poly.pdbx_seq_one_letter_code
_entity_poly.pdbx_strand_id
1 'polypeptide(L)'
;MIIIKKILFVELETSLEECIRRNRTENRLKHKPLKRHIEVSEREILETAETLQLNSQYQPNELHHYFKINNTNLSAEEAAKQIQNKINKIEKGHTHV
;
A
#
# COMPACT_ATOMS: atom_id res chain seq x y z
N MET A 1 -7.43 33.52 1.03
CA MET A 1 -7.06 32.58 -0.03
C MET A 1 -7.11 31.17 0.56
N ILE A 2 -8.12 30.37 0.21
CA ILE A 2 -8.22 28.98 0.69
C ILE A 2 -7.48 28.12 -0.35
N ILE A 3 -6.39 27.47 0.05
CA ILE A 3 -5.69 26.49 -0.78
C ILE A 3 -6.40 25.16 -0.61
N ILE A 4 -7.14 24.72 -1.62
CA ILE A 4 -7.73 23.37 -1.64
C ILE A 4 -6.62 22.39 -2.03
N LYS A 5 -6.13 21.62 -1.05
CA LYS A 5 -5.18 20.53 -1.30
C LYS A 5 -5.96 19.31 -1.79
N LYS A 6 -5.51 18.71 -2.90
CA LYS A 6 -6.00 17.41 -3.35
C LYS A 6 -5.34 16.31 -2.54
N ILE A 7 -6.11 15.29 -2.18
CA ILE A 7 -5.65 14.13 -1.43
C ILE A 7 -5.70 12.93 -2.37
N LEU A 8 -4.58 12.20 -2.51
CA LEU A 8 -4.51 10.92 -3.20
C LEU A 8 -4.53 9.80 -2.16
N PHE A 9 -5.52 8.92 -2.25
CA PHE A 9 -5.60 7.69 -1.47
C PHE A 9 -4.86 6.59 -2.24
N VAL A 10 -3.87 5.97 -1.61
CA VAL A 10 -3.09 4.87 -2.19
C VAL A 10 -3.36 3.60 -1.40
N GLU A 11 -3.82 2.56 -2.08
CA GLU A 11 -3.93 1.21 -1.52
C GLU A 11 -2.81 0.34 -2.07
N LEU A 12 -2.02 -0.27 -1.18
CA LEU A 12 -0.96 -1.20 -1.55
C LEU A 12 -1.41 -2.61 -1.19
N GLU A 13 -1.72 -3.40 -2.22
CA GLU A 13 -2.02 -4.82 -2.05
C GLU A 13 -0.78 -5.67 -2.37
N THR A 14 -0.64 -6.78 -1.67
CA THR A 14 0.43 -7.76 -1.89
C THR A 14 -0.12 -9.16 -1.69
N SER A 15 0.53 -10.16 -2.30
CA SER A 15 0.23 -11.56 -2.00
C SER A 15 0.58 -11.91 -0.55
N LEU A 16 -0.10 -12.94 -0.04
CA LEU A 16 0.08 -13.46 1.32
C LEU A 16 1.50 -13.99 1.52
N GLU A 17 2.00 -14.75 0.54
CA GLU A 17 3.35 -15.34 0.53
C GLU A 17 4.42 -14.25 0.61
N GLU A 18 4.24 -13.18 -0.16
CA GLU A 18 5.19 -12.07 -0.17
C GLU A 18 5.15 -11.27 1.15
N CYS A 19 3.97 -11.11 1.77
CA CYS A 19 3.85 -10.48 3.08
C CYS A 19 4.61 -11.27 4.16
N ILE A 20 4.46 -12.60 4.17
CA ILE A 20 5.19 -13.51 5.06
C ILE A 20 6.69 -13.41 4.82
N ARG A 21 7.13 -13.51 3.56
CA ARG A 21 8.54 -13.42 3.18
C ARG A 21 9.18 -12.10 3.61
N ARG A 22 8.51 -10.96 3.33
CA ARG A 22 8.99 -9.62 3.73
C ARG A 22 9.07 -9.46 5.24
N ASN A 23 8.16 -10.08 5.99
CA ASN A 23 8.16 -9.98 7.44
C ASN A 23 9.33 -10.71 8.11
N ARG A 24 9.94 -11.69 7.41
CA ARG A 24 11.16 -12.39 7.86
C ARG A 24 12.48 -11.69 7.51
N THR A 25 12.45 -10.62 6.71
CA THR A 25 13.69 -9.95 6.27
C THR A 25 14.44 -9.32 7.45
N GLU A 26 15.77 -9.35 7.41
CA GLU A 26 16.61 -8.76 8.47
C GLU A 26 16.25 -7.31 8.76
N ASN A 27 16.04 -6.51 7.71
CA ASN A 27 15.63 -5.12 7.83
C ASN A 27 14.32 -4.99 8.63
N ARG A 28 13.36 -5.89 8.39
CA ARG A 28 12.08 -5.89 9.12
C ARG A 28 12.27 -6.26 10.58
N LEU A 29 13.02 -7.34 10.85
CA LEU A 29 13.24 -7.86 12.21
C LEU A 29 14.02 -6.86 13.07
N LYS A 30 14.95 -6.11 12.45
CA LYS A 30 15.70 -5.04 13.11
C LYS A 30 14.79 -3.89 13.54
N HIS A 31 13.95 -3.39 12.63
CA HIS A 31 13.20 -2.14 12.83
C HIS A 31 11.76 -2.31 13.33
N LYS A 32 11.19 -3.53 13.32
CA LYS A 32 9.85 -3.81 13.88
C LYS A 32 9.92 -4.97 14.89
N PRO A 33 10.05 -4.67 16.20
CA PRO A 33 10.26 -5.68 17.25
C PRO A 33 9.23 -6.81 17.25
N LEU A 34 7.95 -6.51 17.05
CA LEU A 34 6.87 -7.52 17.02
C LEU A 34 7.06 -8.58 15.93
N LYS A 35 7.82 -8.28 14.86
CA LYS A 35 8.08 -9.25 13.78
C LYS A 35 9.17 -10.27 14.12
N ARG A 36 9.88 -10.09 15.24
CA ARG A 36 10.86 -11.08 15.76
C ARG A 36 10.20 -12.36 16.26
N HIS A 37 8.92 -12.29 16.66
CA HIS A 37 8.11 -13.46 16.97
C HIS A 37 7.50 -14.03 15.68
N ILE A 38 8.32 -14.76 14.91
CA ILE A 38 7.97 -15.18 13.54
C ILE A 38 6.67 -15.98 13.52
N GLU A 39 6.57 -17.02 14.35
CA GLU A 39 5.40 -17.91 14.41
C GLU A 39 4.09 -17.15 14.72
N VAL A 40 4.14 -16.24 15.70
CA VAL A 40 3.00 -15.39 16.06
C VAL A 40 2.65 -14.45 14.92
N SER A 41 3.66 -13.77 14.35
CA SER A 41 3.44 -12.84 13.24
C SER A 41 2.86 -13.53 12.00
N GLU A 42 3.22 -14.78 11.73
CA GLU A 42 2.69 -15.52 10.58
C GLU A 42 1.28 -15.98 10.81
N ARG A 43 1.01 -16.53 12.00
CA ARG A 43 -0.34 -16.89 12.40
C ARG A 43 -1.30 -15.70 12.28
N GLU A 44 -0.90 -14.53 12.79
CA GLU A 44 -1.69 -13.29 12.66
C GLU A 44 -1.99 -12.94 11.20
N ILE A 45 -1.00 -13.06 10.30
CA ILE A 45 -1.17 -12.76 8.87
C ILE A 45 -2.19 -13.71 8.24
N LEU A 46 -2.09 -15.01 8.53
CA LEU A 46 -3.00 -16.04 8.01
C LEU A 46 -4.42 -15.85 8.54
N GLU A 47 -4.57 -15.69 9.86
CA GLU A 47 -5.87 -15.46 10.51
C GLU A 47 -6.55 -14.19 9.98
N THR A 48 -5.79 -13.10 9.81
CA THR A 48 -6.33 -11.85 9.28
C THR A 48 -6.74 -12.00 7.82
N ALA A 49 -5.97 -12.74 7.00
CA ALA A 49 -6.30 -12.97 5.61
C ALA A 49 -7.55 -13.84 5.42
N GLU A 50 -7.83 -14.74 6.36
CA GLU A 50 -9.03 -15.59 6.35
C GLU A 50 -10.27 -14.83 6.86
N THR A 51 -10.10 -14.01 7.89
CA THR A 51 -11.23 -13.41 8.62
C THR A 51 -11.60 -12.00 8.18
N LEU A 52 -10.66 -11.25 7.59
CA LEU A 52 -10.86 -9.84 7.23
C LEU A 52 -10.63 -9.56 5.75
N GLN A 53 -11.43 -8.64 5.20
CA GLN A 53 -11.16 -8.08 3.89
C GLN A 53 -10.21 -6.88 4.01
N LEU A 54 -8.93 -7.11 3.73
CA LEU A 54 -7.89 -6.06 3.82
C LEU A 54 -7.73 -5.21 2.56
N ASN A 55 -8.18 -5.74 1.41
CA ASN A 55 -8.08 -5.06 0.12
C ASN A 55 -9.48 -4.83 -0.45
N SER A 56 -9.68 -3.66 -1.06
CA SER A 56 -10.94 -3.34 -1.72
C SER A 56 -11.09 -4.15 -3.02
N GLN A 57 -12.30 -4.61 -3.33
CA GLN A 57 -12.59 -5.22 -4.64
C GLN A 57 -12.70 -4.15 -5.75
N TYR A 58 -13.21 -2.97 -5.38
CA TYR A 58 -13.42 -1.84 -6.25
C TYR A 58 -13.01 -0.55 -5.55
N GLN A 59 -12.69 0.49 -6.33
CA GLN A 59 -12.47 1.83 -5.81
C GLN A 59 -13.68 2.27 -4.96
N PRO A 60 -13.47 2.73 -3.72
CA PRO A 60 -14.56 3.27 -2.92
C PRO A 60 -15.11 4.57 -3.55
N ASN A 61 -16.44 4.67 -3.62
CA ASN A 61 -17.14 5.77 -4.30
C ASN A 61 -16.81 7.16 -3.74
N GLU A 62 -16.47 7.24 -2.46
CA GLU A 62 -16.15 8.50 -1.76
C GLU A 62 -14.72 9.01 -2.05
N LEU A 63 -13.85 8.17 -2.64
CA LEU A 63 -12.44 8.49 -2.84
C LEU A 63 -12.20 8.96 -4.28
N HIS A 64 -12.31 10.27 -4.50
CA HIS A 64 -12.14 10.91 -5.81
C HIS A 64 -10.79 10.66 -6.49
N HIS A 65 -9.70 10.64 -5.71
CA HIS A 65 -8.37 10.27 -6.19
C HIS A 65 -7.93 9.03 -5.45
N TYR A 66 -8.16 7.89 -6.09
CA TYR A 66 -7.79 6.59 -5.55
C TYR A 66 -6.83 5.90 -6.52
N PHE A 67 -5.81 5.24 -5.97
CA PHE A 67 -4.83 4.52 -6.74
C PHE A 67 -4.44 3.23 -6.02
N LYS A 68 -4.90 2.10 -6.56
CA LYS A 68 -4.56 0.77 -6.09
C LYS A 68 -3.32 0.27 -6.82
N ILE A 69 -2.35 -0.25 -6.07
CA ILE A 69 -1.10 -0.81 -6.60
C ILE A 69 -0.93 -2.21 -6.03
N ASN A 70 -0.80 -3.20 -6.91
CA ASN A 70 -0.27 -4.50 -6.52
C ASN A 70 1.26 -4.42 -6.45
N ASN A 71 1.81 -4.42 -5.24
CA ASN A 71 3.24 -4.29 -5.02
C ASN A 71 3.92 -5.63 -4.70
N THR A 72 3.29 -6.77 -5.01
CA THR A 72 3.85 -8.10 -4.76
C THR A 72 5.23 -8.25 -5.38
N ASN A 73 5.38 -7.86 -6.64
CA ASN A 73 6.62 -7.98 -7.41
C ASN A 73 7.32 -6.63 -7.63
N LEU A 74 6.96 -5.61 -6.85
CA LEU A 74 7.56 -4.28 -6.96
C LEU A 74 8.49 -4.02 -5.79
N SER A 75 9.63 -3.42 -6.10
CA SER A 75 10.46 -2.76 -5.11
C SER A 75 9.74 -1.54 -4.51
N ALA A 76 10.23 -1.10 -3.34
CA ALA A 76 9.73 0.12 -2.71
C ALA A 76 9.89 1.35 -3.62
N GLU A 77 10.98 1.40 -4.39
CA GLU A 77 11.25 2.50 -5.31
C GLU A 77 10.28 2.52 -6.50
N GLU A 78 9.98 1.36 -7.09
CA GLU A 78 9.03 1.27 -8.20
C GLU A 78 7.61 1.65 -7.77
N ALA A 79 7.16 1.16 -6.61
CA ALA A 79 5.87 1.56 -6.05
C ALA A 79 5.82 3.07 -5.78
N ALA A 80 6.89 3.64 -5.21
CA ALA A 80 6.98 5.09 -4.96
C ALA A 80 6.95 5.91 -6.27
N LYS A 81 7.66 5.47 -7.31
CA LYS A 81 7.64 6.12 -8.64
C LYS A 81 6.23 6.10 -9.24
N GLN A 82 5.49 5.00 -9.11
CA GLN A 82 4.10 4.94 -9.58
C GLN A 82 3.21 5.95 -8.85
N ILE A 83 3.35 6.07 -7.53
CA ILE A 83 2.62 7.05 -6.72
C ILE A 83 2.94 8.47 -7.17
N GLN A 84 4.23 8.81 -7.29
CA GLN A 84 4.68 10.13 -7.75
C GLN A 84 4.14 10.47 -9.15
N ASN A 85 4.18 9.50 -10.07
CA ASN A 85 3.62 9.69 -11.41
C ASN A 85 2.11 9.95 -11.37
N LYS A 86 1.37 9.29 -10.48
CA LYS A 86 -0.07 9.54 -10.31
C LYS A 86 -0.33 10.94 -9.73
N ILE A 87 0.45 11.38 -8.74
CA ILE A 87 0.39 12.74 -8.17
C ILE A 87 0.63 13.78 -9.29
N ASN A 88 1.71 13.63 -10.05
CA ASN A 88 2.05 14.54 -11.16
C ASN A 88 0.94 14.62 -12.22
N LYS A 89 0.27 13.50 -12.53
CA LYS A 89 -0.89 13.48 -13.45
C LYS A 89 -2.08 14.26 -12.89
N ILE A 90 -2.36 14.13 -11.60
CA ILE A 90 -3.46 14.85 -10.92
C ILE A 90 -3.18 16.36 -10.86
N GLU A 91 -1.91 16.75 -10.74
CA GLU A 91 -1.48 18.15 -10.78
C GLU A 91 -1.55 18.73 -12.20
N LYS A 92 -1.01 18.03 -13.21
CA LYS A 92 -0.99 18.49 -14.62
C LYS A 92 -2.36 18.47 -15.29
N GLY A 93 -3.28 17.61 -14.86
CA GLY A 93 -4.68 17.64 -15.31
C GLY A 93 -5.45 18.91 -14.92
N HIS A 94 -4.82 19.87 -14.22
CA HIS A 94 -5.34 21.22 -14.00
C HIS A 94 -4.77 22.28 -14.96
N THR A 95 -3.77 21.96 -15.78
CA THR A 95 -3.09 22.97 -16.63
C THR A 95 -3.71 23.10 -18.03
N HIS A 96 -4.83 22.41 -18.29
CA HIS A 96 -5.59 22.50 -19.54
C HIS A 96 -7.06 22.81 -19.26
N VAL A 97 -7.30 23.98 -18.66
CA VAL A 97 -8.55 24.75 -18.76
C VAL A 97 -8.17 26.22 -18.86
#